data_AF-Q2B4W7-F1
#
_entry.id   AF-Q2B4W7-F1
#
_cell.length_a   1.000
_cell.length_b   1.000
_cell.length_c   1.000
_cell.angle_alpha   90.00
_cell.angle_beta   90.00
_cell.angle_gamma   90.00
#
_symmetry.space_group_name_H-M   'P 1'
#
loop_
_entity.id
_entity.type
_entity.pdbx_description
1 polymer ?
#
loop_
_entity_poly.entity_id
_entity_poly.type
_entity_poly.pdbx_seq_one_letter_code
_entity_poly.pdbx_strand_id
1 'polypeptide(L)' 'MKNIKWPLLFFAVAAAACIMGVGISIAEKSIFGVIACIAALVLVMGFGFKTKKKMRENGLL' A
#
# COMPACT_ATOMS: atom_id res chain seq x y z
N MET A 1 11.53 -11.57 18.40
CA MET A 1 11.60 -11.36 16.94
C MET A 1 11.17 -12.63 16.18
N LYS A 2 9.86 -12.95 16.13
CA LYS A 2 9.39 -14.20 15.48
C LYS A 2 7.95 -14.18 14.93
N ASN A 3 7.30 -13.01 14.87
CA ASN A 3 5.95 -12.86 14.29
C ASN A 3 5.97 -11.80 13.19
N ILE A 4 6.67 -12.09 12.10
CA ILE A 4 6.48 -11.31 10.87
C ILE A 4 5.01 -11.41 10.50
N LYS A 5 4.32 -10.27 10.57
CA LYS A 5 2.93 -10.13 10.14
C LYS A 5 2.93 -10.13 8.62
N TRP A 6 2.91 -11.32 8.02
CA TRP A 6 2.78 -11.53 6.57
C TRP A 6 1.71 -10.63 5.89
N PRO A 7 0.54 -10.36 6.50
CA PRO A 7 -0.44 -9.44 5.91
C PRO A 7 0.09 -8.01 5.77
N LEU A 8 0.82 -7.53 6.77
CA LEU A 8 1.43 -6.19 6.80
C LEU A 8 2.56 -6.08 5.77
N LEU A 9 3.31 -7.15 5.59
CA LEU A 9 4.36 -7.27 4.58
C LEU A 9 3.78 -7.25 3.16
N PHE A 10 2.65 -7.92 2.93
CA PHE A 10 1.93 -7.85 1.66
C PHE A 10 1.48 -6.41 1.34
N PHE A 11 0.93 -5.68 2.32
CA PHE A 11 0.60 -4.27 2.15
C PHE A 11 1.82 -3.39 1.86
N ALA A 12 2.97 -3.68 2.47
CA ALA A 12 4.21 -2.94 2.20
C ALA A 12 4.69 -3.15 0.77
N VAL A 13 4.67 -4.40 0.28
CA VAL A 13 5.03 -4.72 -1.12
C VAL A 13 4.03 -4.10 -2.10
N ALA A 14 2.73 -4.18 -1.81
CA ALA A 14 1.70 -3.54 -2.63
C ALA A 14 1.88 -2.01 -2.69
N ALA A 15 2.20 -1.37 -1.57
CA ALA A 15 2.48 0.06 -1.55
C ALA A 15 3.73 0.42 -2.36
N ALA A 16 4.80 -0.37 -2.25
CA ALA A 16 6.00 -0.20 -3.06
C ALA A 16 5.69 -0.34 -4.57
N ALA A 17 4.87 -1.32 -4.94
CA ALA A 17 4.40 -1.48 -6.33
C ALA A 17 3.60 -0.28 -6.84
N CYS A 18 2.71 0.28 -6.01
CA CYS A 18 2.00 1.52 -6.36
C CYS A 18 2.96 2.69 -6.58
N ILE A 19 3.96 2.88 -5.72
CA ILE A 19 4.95 3.97 -5.85
C ILE A 19 5.78 3.78 -7.14
N MET A 20 6.19 2.55 -7.46
CA MET A 20 6.87 2.25 -8.73
C MET A 20 5.98 2.57 -9.94
N GLY A 21 4.69 2.21 -9.89
CA GLY A 21 3.71 2.54 -10.93
C GLY A 21 3.49 4.04 -11.13
N VAL A 22 3.53 4.84 -10.05
CA VAL A 22 3.53 6.31 -10.14
C VAL A 22 4.74 6.78 -10.94
N GLY A 23 5.94 6.26 -10.66
CA GLY A 23 7.16 6.61 -11.39
C GLY A 23 7.08 6.32 -12.89
N ILE A 24 6.52 5.16 -13.27
CA ILE A 24 6.30 4.80 -14.68
C ILE A 24 5.31 5.78 -15.33
N SER A 25 4.20 6.08 -14.66
CA SER A 25 3.17 6.98 -15.18
C SER A 25 3.68 8.42 -15.37
N ILE A 26 4.60 8.86 -14.50
CA ILE A 26 5.29 10.16 -14.64
C ILE A 26 6.21 10.14 -15.85
N ALA A 27 6.96 9.06 -16.07
CA ALA A 27 7.85 8.92 -17.24
C ALA A 27 7.08 8.96 -18.57
N GLU A 28 5.87 8.40 -18.59
CA GLU A 28 4.96 8.46 -19.75
C GLU A 28 4.22 9.81 -19.88
N LYS A 29 4.44 10.77 -18.97
CA LYS A 29 3.70 12.06 -18.90
C LYS A 29 2.18 11.90 -18.91
N SER A 30 1.67 10.78 -18.40
CA SER A 30 0.24 10.50 -18.39
C SER A 30 -0.40 10.97 -17.09
N ILE A 31 -1.13 12.09 -17.13
CA ILE A 31 -1.91 12.61 -16.00
C ILE A 31 -2.92 11.57 -15.49
N PHE A 32 -3.54 10.82 -16.40
CA PHE A 32 -4.47 9.74 -16.02
C PHE A 32 -3.78 8.61 -15.28
N GLY A 33 -2.58 8.20 -15.71
CA GLY A 33 -1.78 7.18 -15.01
C GLY A 33 -1.41 7.61 -13.59
N VAL A 34 -0.99 8.87 -13.43
CA VAL A 34 -0.65 9.43 -12.11
C VAL A 34 -1.87 9.45 -11.17
N ILE A 35 -3.03 9.92 -11.64
CA ILE A 35 -4.26 9.96 -10.83
C ILE A 35 -4.69 8.54 -10.44
N ALA A 36 -4.65 7.59 -11.37
CA ALA A 36 -4.99 6.19 -11.09
C ALA A 36 -4.05 5.56 -10.05
N CYS A 37 -2.74 5.79 -10.17
CA CYS A 37 -1.76 5.27 -9.22
C CYS A 37 -1.89 5.93 -7.83
N ILE A 38 -2.19 7.24 -7.74
CA ILE A 38 -2.47 7.91 -6.47
C ILE A 38 -3.72 7.33 -5.82
N ALA A 39 -4.81 7.13 -6.57
CA ALA A 39 -6.02 6.51 -6.06
C ALA A 39 -5.75 5.08 -5.54
N ALA A 40 -4.99 4.28 -6.29
CA ALA A 40 -4.56 2.95 -5.88
C ALA A 40 -3.72 3.00 -4.58
N LEU A 41 -2.80 3.96 -4.46
CA LEU A 41 -1.95 4.14 -3.28
C LEU A 41 -2.78 4.49 -2.04
N VAL A 42 -3.78 5.38 -2.17
CA VAL A 42 -4.71 5.72 -1.08
C VAL A 42 -5.52 4.49 -0.65
N LEU A 43 -6.00 3.67 -1.59
CA LEU A 43 -6.70 2.43 -1.26
C LEU A 43 -5.77 1.45 -0.52
N VAL A 44 -4.57 1.19 -1.04
CA VAL A 44 -3.60 0.27 -0.42
C VAL A 44 -3.23 0.72 0.98
N MET A 45 -2.97 2.03 1.19
CA MET A 45 -2.71 2.56 2.52
C MET A 45 -3.95 2.45 3.43
N GLY A 46 -5.13 2.81 2.95
CA GLY A 46 -6.38 2.70 3.71
C GLY A 46 -6.65 1.28 4.20
N PHE A 47 -6.48 0.28 3.32
CA PHE A 47 -6.59 -1.13 3.69
C PHE A 47 -5.45 -1.60 4.61
N GLY A 48 -4.22 -1.12 4.41
CA GLY A 48 -3.08 -1.38 5.29
C GLY A 48 -3.29 -0.86 6.71
N PHE A 49 -3.83 0.37 6.85
CA PHE A 49 -4.19 0.95 8.14
C PHE A 49 -5.36 0.22 8.80
N LYS A 50 -6.39 -0.17 8.04
CA LYS A 50 -7.50 -0.99 8.56
C LYS A 50 -7.01 -2.35 9.07
N THR A 51 -6.09 -2.98 8.37
CA THR A 51 -5.46 -4.24 8.78
C THR A 51 -4.58 -4.04 10.02
N LYS A 52 -3.80 -2.96 10.09
CA LYS A 52 -3.07 -2.58 11.32
C LYS A 52 -4.01 -2.37 12.50
N LYS A 53 -5.14 -1.66 12.31
CA LYS A 53 -6.14 -1.45 13.36
C LYS A 53 -6.72 -2.77 13.86
N LYS A 54 -7.11 -3.67 12.95
CA LYS A 54 -7.64 -4.99 13.29
C LYS A 54 -6.62 -5.85 14.05
N MET A 55 -5.33 -5.78 13.70
CA MET A 55 -4.28 -6.45 14.46
C MET A 55 -4.12 -5.87 15.86
N ARG A 56 -4.24 -4.56 16.02
CA ARG A 56 -4.19 -3.92 17.34
C ARG A 56 -5.38 -4.32 18.22
N GLU A 57 -6.57 -4.41 17.65
CA GLU A 57 -7.78 -4.87 18.34
C GLU A 57 -7.69 -6.34 18.77
N ASN A 58 -6.98 -7.17 18.00
CA ASN A 58 -6.75 -8.58 18.32
C ASN A 58 -5.55 -8.82 19.27
N GLY A 59 -4.98 -7.77 19.89
CA GLY A 59 -3.82 -7.89 20.79
C GLY A 59 -2.53 -8.36 20.11
N LEU A 60 -2.49 -8.25 18.78
CA LEU A 60 -1.41 -8.70 17.92
C LEU A 60 -0.36 -7.60 17.67
N LEU A 61 -0.59 -6.39 18.18
CA LEU A 61 0.28 -5.20 18.17
C LEU A 61 0.23 -4.56 19.55
#